data_AF-A0A3D4A9Z7-F1
#
_entry.id   AF-A0A3D4A9Z7-F1
#
_cell.length_a   1.000
_cell.length_b   1.000
_cell.length_c   1.000
_cell.angle_alpha   90.00
_cell.angle_beta   90.00
_cell.angle_gamma   90.00
#
_symmetry.space_group_name_H-M   'P 1'
#
loop_
_entity.id
_entity.type
_entity.pdbx_description
1 polymer ?
#
loop_
_entity_poly.entity_id
_entity_poly.type
_entity_poly.pdbx_seq_one_letter_code
_entity_poly.pdbx_strand_id
1 'polypeptide(L)'
;MKLLNWVRFTWDLSKLPPIVSELPEHYQIGPATTEDENELRKVLSSAFVLDPTWSPAMGEVMLTIQSWLDHAFTSEKSTCLTLRHGSRIIGASVLSLDPQADNHLAPGPCILMEYRNRGFGTRLLESSFKLLRESALSRAIGIARENAPVARFLYTKFGGIAVPADFPRLLAAQPLVPAR
;
A
#
# COMPACT_ATOMS: atom_id res chain seq x y z
N MET A 1 -5.98 27.42 4.57
CA MET A 1 -5.75 26.06 4.04
C MET A 1 -5.81 25.09 5.20
N LYS A 2 -6.81 24.19 5.27
CA LYS A 2 -6.79 23.12 6.27
C LYS A 2 -5.72 22.12 5.83
N LEU A 3 -4.76 21.87 6.71
CA LEU A 3 -3.78 20.79 6.57
C LEU A 3 -4.54 19.51 6.24
N LEU A 4 -4.10 18.78 5.23
CA LEU A 4 -4.65 17.47 4.90
C LEU A 4 -4.46 16.58 6.12
N ASN A 5 -5.55 16.18 6.77
CA ASN A 5 -5.48 15.30 7.93
C ASN A 5 -5.07 13.91 7.47
N TRP A 6 -3.99 13.40 8.06
CA TRP A 6 -3.53 12.04 7.87
C TRP A 6 -3.98 11.17 9.04
N VAL A 7 -4.19 9.90 8.74
CA VAL A 7 -4.63 8.91 9.73
C VAL A 7 -3.71 7.71 9.63
N ARG A 8 -3.20 7.30 10.79
CA ARG A 8 -2.49 6.05 10.97
C ARG A 8 -3.51 4.99 11.38
N PHE A 9 -3.51 3.89 10.66
CA PHE A 9 -4.27 2.70 10.98
C PHE A 9 -3.33 1.64 11.51
N THR A 10 -3.72 1.00 12.61
CA THR A 10 -2.97 -0.12 13.20
C THR A 10 -3.84 -1.36 13.25
N TRP A 11 -3.27 -2.49 12.85
CA TRP A 11 -3.92 -3.81 12.92
C TRP A 11 -3.11 -4.77 13.78
N ASP A 12 -3.82 -5.58 14.55
CA ASP A 12 -3.30 -6.79 15.17
C ASP A 12 -3.47 -7.95 14.17
N LEU A 13 -2.35 -8.43 13.62
CA LEU A 13 -2.36 -9.45 12.57
C LEU A 13 -2.87 -10.82 13.05
N SER A 14 -2.89 -11.04 14.37
CA SER A 14 -3.45 -12.27 14.98
C SER A 14 -4.98 -12.27 15.05
N LYS A 15 -5.62 -11.09 14.98
CA LYS A 15 -7.08 -10.92 15.12
C LYS A 15 -7.78 -10.59 13.81
N LEU A 16 -7.08 -10.74 12.70
CA LEU A 16 -7.66 -10.44 11.39
C LEU A 16 -8.81 -11.41 11.09
N PRO A 17 -9.89 -10.91 10.46
CA PRO A 17 -10.99 -11.77 10.04
C PRO A 17 -10.47 -12.87 9.10
N PRO A 18 -11.12 -14.05 9.09
CA PRO A 18 -10.76 -15.14 8.19
C PRO A 18 -10.84 -14.70 6.73
N ILE A 19 -10.10 -15.41 5.87
CA ILE A 19 -10.03 -15.13 4.44
C ILE A 19 -11.29 -15.66 3.77
N VAL A 20 -12.13 -14.79 3.20
CA VAL A 20 -13.53 -15.15 2.88
C VAL A 20 -13.83 -15.39 1.39
N SER A 21 -12.98 -14.99 0.42
CA SER A 21 -13.23 -15.50 -0.95
C SER A 21 -12.01 -15.54 -1.84
N GLU A 22 -12.11 -16.48 -2.77
CA GLU A 22 -11.19 -16.68 -3.88
C GLU A 22 -11.35 -15.58 -4.92
N LEU A 23 -10.25 -15.25 -5.59
CA LEU A 23 -10.27 -14.45 -6.80
C LEU A 23 -10.78 -15.31 -7.97
N PRO A 24 -11.49 -14.73 -8.94
CA PRO A 24 -11.81 -15.46 -10.17
C PRO A 24 -10.52 -15.94 -10.85
N GLU A 25 -10.57 -17.07 -11.55
CA GLU A 25 -9.38 -17.79 -12.07
C GLU A 25 -8.41 -16.94 -12.90
N HIS A 26 -8.92 -15.92 -13.61
CA HIS A 26 -8.10 -15.04 -14.45
C HIS A 26 -7.35 -13.95 -13.67
N TYR A 27 -7.58 -13.85 -12.36
CA TYR A 27 -6.91 -12.91 -11.47
C TYR A 27 -6.01 -13.62 -10.48
N GLN A 28 -4.82 -13.08 -10.30
CA GLN A 28 -3.82 -13.68 -9.42
C GLN A 28 -3.16 -12.60 -8.58
N ILE A 29 -2.98 -12.88 -7.29
CA ILE A 29 -2.13 -12.09 -6.40
C ILE A 29 -0.89 -12.89 -6.07
N GLY A 30 0.28 -12.28 -6.23
CA GLY A 30 1.55 -12.90 -5.90
C GLY A 30 2.66 -11.89 -5.68
N PRO A 31 3.84 -12.34 -5.22
CA PRO A 31 5.02 -11.49 -5.13
C PRO A 31 5.39 -10.96 -6.51
N ALA A 32 5.90 -9.73 -6.53
CA ALA A 32 6.54 -9.14 -7.69
C ALA A 32 7.89 -9.81 -7.95
N THR A 33 8.27 -9.90 -9.21
CA THR A 33 9.61 -10.24 -9.65
C THR A 33 10.36 -8.99 -10.11
N THR A 34 11.66 -9.12 -10.37
CA THR A 34 12.50 -8.04 -10.91
C THR A 34 12.01 -7.55 -12.26
N GLU A 35 11.43 -8.42 -13.08
CA GLU A 35 10.90 -8.08 -14.41
C GLU A 35 9.66 -7.20 -14.33
N ASP A 36 8.94 -7.21 -13.19
CA ASP A 36 7.74 -6.42 -12.98
C ASP A 36 8.04 -4.95 -12.65
N GLU A 37 9.27 -4.59 -12.28
CA GLU A 37 9.60 -3.29 -11.68
C GLU A 37 9.06 -2.11 -12.51
N ASN A 38 9.32 -2.12 -13.81
CA ASN A 38 8.91 -1.05 -14.72
C ASN A 38 7.37 -0.92 -14.78
N GLU A 39 6.66 -2.03 -14.76
CA GLU A 39 5.20 -2.03 -14.84
C GLU A 39 4.57 -1.69 -13.49
N LEU A 40 5.17 -2.12 -12.38
CA LEU A 40 4.80 -1.73 -11.02
C LEU A 40 4.89 -0.22 -10.80
N ARG A 41 6.00 0.39 -11.22
CA ARG A 41 6.19 1.84 -11.15
C ARG A 41 5.10 2.57 -11.91
N LYS A 42 4.73 2.09 -13.11
CA LYS A 42 3.63 2.67 -13.89
C LYS A 42 2.29 2.50 -13.20
N VAL A 43 1.93 1.29 -12.77
CA VAL A 43 0.64 0.99 -12.14
C VAL A 43 0.42 1.83 -10.88
N LEU A 44 1.43 1.90 -10.01
CA LEU A 44 1.38 2.69 -8.79
C LEU A 44 1.25 4.17 -9.13
N SER A 45 2.11 4.70 -9.99
CA SER A 45 2.04 6.10 -10.44
C SER A 45 0.66 6.45 -11.01
N SER A 46 0.13 5.64 -11.92
CA SER A 46 -1.19 5.83 -12.53
C SER A 46 -2.33 5.78 -11.51
N ALA A 47 -2.24 4.92 -10.50
CA ALA A 47 -3.26 4.83 -9.46
C ALA A 47 -3.37 6.13 -8.63
N PHE A 48 -2.26 6.84 -8.41
CA PHE A 48 -2.25 8.13 -7.71
C PHE A 48 -2.58 9.31 -8.62
N VAL A 49 -2.04 9.36 -9.84
CA VAL A 49 -2.28 10.44 -10.81
C VAL A 49 -3.77 10.58 -11.14
N LEU A 50 -4.47 9.45 -11.29
CA LEU A 50 -5.88 9.42 -11.66
C LEU A 50 -6.84 9.57 -10.47
N ASP A 51 -6.33 9.78 -9.25
CA ASP A 51 -7.16 10.04 -8.07
C ASP A 51 -7.17 11.55 -7.75
N PRO A 52 -8.32 12.25 -7.94
CA PRO A 52 -8.45 13.69 -7.73
C PRO A 52 -8.08 14.14 -6.31
N THR A 53 -8.14 13.22 -5.33
CA THR A 53 -7.73 13.47 -3.94
C THR A 53 -6.29 13.97 -3.86
N TRP A 54 -5.42 13.59 -4.81
CA TRP A 54 -3.99 13.91 -4.82
C TRP A 54 -3.61 15.08 -5.72
N SER A 55 -4.54 15.58 -6.55
CA SER A 55 -4.27 16.67 -7.52
C SER A 55 -3.57 17.90 -6.92
N PRO A 56 -3.95 18.41 -5.72
CA PRO A 56 -3.29 19.59 -5.14
C PRO A 56 -1.84 19.38 -4.69
N ALA A 57 -1.38 18.14 -4.55
CA ALA A 57 -0.05 17.80 -4.02
C ALA A 57 0.69 16.78 -4.91
N MET A 58 0.32 16.70 -6.20
CA MET A 58 0.75 15.61 -7.07
C MET A 58 2.28 15.52 -7.19
N GLY A 59 2.99 16.64 -7.33
CA GLY A 59 4.45 16.66 -7.46
C GLY A 59 5.17 16.02 -6.26
N GLU A 60 4.84 16.43 -5.04
CA GLU A 60 5.43 15.89 -3.80
C GLU A 60 5.07 14.42 -3.58
N VAL A 61 3.82 14.05 -3.88
CA VAL A 61 3.32 12.68 -3.76
C VAL A 61 4.06 11.75 -4.71
N MET A 62 4.28 12.18 -5.96
CA MET A 62 5.02 11.39 -6.94
C MET A 62 6.48 11.18 -6.53
N LEU A 63 7.16 12.21 -6.03
CA LEU A 63 8.53 12.07 -5.50
C LEU A 63 8.59 11.07 -4.34
N THR A 64 7.63 11.15 -3.43
CA THR A 64 7.52 10.23 -2.28
C THR A 64 7.30 8.78 -2.75
N ILE A 65 6.38 8.57 -3.70
CA ILE A 65 6.09 7.24 -4.24
C ILE A 65 7.31 6.63 -4.93
N GLN A 66 8.06 7.42 -5.71
CA GLN A 66 9.28 6.93 -6.34
C GLN A 66 10.32 6.52 -5.30
N SER A 67 10.53 7.34 -4.25
CA SER A 67 11.44 6.98 -3.16
C SER A 67 11.02 5.70 -2.43
N TRP A 68 9.71 5.50 -2.20
CA TRP A 68 9.20 4.24 -1.64
C TRP A 68 9.46 3.05 -2.54
N LEU A 69 9.28 3.22 -3.85
CA LEU A 69 9.54 2.17 -4.81
C LEU A 69 11.03 1.82 -4.91
N ASP A 70 11.89 2.84 -4.95
CA ASP A 70 13.34 2.65 -4.94
C ASP A 70 13.79 1.87 -3.69
N HIS A 71 13.26 2.21 -2.52
CA HIS A 71 13.52 1.47 -1.30
C HIS A 71 12.97 0.03 -1.36
N ALA A 72 11.78 -0.15 -1.95
CA ALA A 72 11.14 -1.46 -2.02
C ALA A 72 11.93 -2.48 -2.86
N PHE A 73 12.57 -2.03 -3.94
CA PHE A 73 13.36 -2.90 -4.80
C PHE A 73 14.81 -3.07 -4.34
N THR A 74 15.30 -2.21 -3.43
CA THR A 74 16.69 -2.28 -2.93
C THR A 74 16.81 -2.92 -1.54
N SER A 75 15.72 -3.02 -0.80
CA SER A 75 15.71 -3.51 0.58
C SER A 75 15.22 -4.95 0.69
N GLU A 76 16.01 -5.82 1.33
CA GLU A 76 15.58 -7.19 1.69
C GLU A 76 14.42 -7.21 2.69
N LYS A 77 14.16 -6.09 3.37
CA LYS A 77 13.04 -5.91 4.30
C LYS A 77 11.80 -5.32 3.63
N SER A 78 11.76 -5.29 2.31
CA SER A 78 10.61 -4.81 1.56
C SER A 78 10.21 -5.82 0.50
N THR A 79 8.93 -5.83 0.16
CA THR A 79 8.41 -6.68 -0.90
C THR A 79 7.21 -6.03 -1.56
N CYS A 80 6.95 -6.41 -2.80
CA CYS A 80 5.83 -5.89 -3.57
C CYS A 80 4.87 -7.05 -3.88
N LEU A 81 3.59 -6.85 -3.62
CA LEU A 81 2.53 -7.72 -4.13
C LEU A 81 1.94 -7.12 -5.39
N THR A 82 1.68 -7.98 -6.36
CA THR A 82 1.06 -7.67 -7.64
C THR A 82 -0.30 -8.33 -7.72
N LEU A 83 -1.28 -7.61 -8.25
CA LEU A 83 -2.55 -8.15 -8.72
C LEU A 83 -2.54 -8.15 -10.24
N ARG A 84 -2.67 -9.33 -10.84
CA ARG A 84 -2.65 -9.53 -12.28
C ARG A 84 -4.02 -9.90 -12.84
N HIS A 85 -4.24 -9.53 -14.09
CA HIS A 85 -5.28 -10.04 -14.96
C HIS A 85 -4.58 -10.63 -16.20
N GLY A 86 -4.43 -11.97 -16.24
CA GLY A 86 -3.50 -12.62 -17.16
C GLY A 86 -2.05 -12.15 -16.95
N SER A 87 -1.40 -11.68 -18.00
CA SER A 87 -0.02 -11.13 -17.93
C SER A 87 0.05 -9.67 -17.47
N ARG A 88 -1.08 -8.95 -17.42
CA ARG A 88 -1.11 -7.52 -17.11
C ARG A 88 -1.21 -7.29 -15.61
N ILE A 89 -0.34 -6.45 -15.06
CA ILE A 89 -0.47 -5.94 -13.68
C ILE A 89 -1.56 -4.87 -13.66
N ILE A 90 -2.56 -5.04 -12.81
CA ILE A 90 -3.72 -4.15 -12.67
C ILE A 90 -3.82 -3.50 -11.28
N GLY A 91 -3.00 -3.96 -10.34
CA GLY A 91 -2.87 -3.38 -9.02
C GLY A 91 -1.60 -3.86 -8.33
N ALA A 92 -1.18 -3.11 -7.31
CA ALA A 92 0.03 -3.41 -6.56
C ALA A 92 -0.05 -2.86 -5.13
N SER A 93 0.72 -3.46 -4.23
CA SER A 93 0.91 -2.97 -2.86
C SER A 93 2.37 -3.19 -2.50
N VAL A 94 3.00 -2.18 -1.91
CA VAL A 94 4.36 -2.26 -1.39
C VAL A 94 4.31 -2.43 0.11
N LEU A 95 5.10 -3.38 0.59
CA LEU A 95 5.07 -3.85 1.97
C LEU A 95 6.45 -3.73 2.59
N SER A 96 6.50 -3.19 3.81
CA SER A 96 7.68 -3.32 4.66
C SER A 96 7.52 -4.50 5.60
N LEU A 97 8.51 -5.38 5.59
CA LEU A 97 8.64 -6.54 6.48
C LEU A 97 9.44 -6.19 7.75
N ASP A 98 9.84 -4.92 7.95
CA ASP A 98 10.49 -4.50 9.17
C ASP A 98 9.46 -4.36 10.31
N PRO A 99 9.58 -5.11 11.43
CA PRO A 99 8.65 -5.00 12.55
C PRO A 99 8.60 -3.61 13.20
N GLN A 100 9.63 -2.79 13.00
CA GLN A 100 9.72 -1.42 13.51
C GLN A 100 9.31 -0.37 12.46
N ALA A 101 8.80 -0.78 11.29
CA ALA A 101 8.37 0.15 10.27
C ALA A 101 7.25 1.06 10.78
N ASP A 102 7.43 2.37 10.59
CA ASP A 102 6.41 3.37 10.86
C ASP A 102 5.21 3.27 9.91
N ASN A 103 5.41 2.65 8.75
CA ASN A 103 4.40 2.32 7.76
C ASN A 103 4.76 1.01 7.05
N HIS A 104 3.94 -0.02 7.24
CA HIS A 104 4.08 -1.31 6.58
C HIS A 104 3.41 -1.33 5.20
N LEU A 105 2.57 -0.35 4.87
CA LEU A 105 1.82 -0.24 3.62
C LEU A 105 2.24 1.04 2.88
N ALA A 106 3.40 1.02 2.22
CA ALA A 106 4.07 2.21 1.68
C ALA A 106 4.50 2.07 0.20
N PRO A 107 3.60 2.28 -0.78
CA PRO A 107 2.16 2.50 -0.62
C PRO A 107 1.37 1.21 -0.39
N GLY A 108 0.20 1.34 0.24
CA GLY A 108 -0.77 0.26 0.37
C GLY A 108 -1.45 -0.14 -0.94
N PRO A 109 -2.59 -0.85 -0.90
CA PRO A 109 -3.27 -1.36 -2.09
C PRO A 109 -3.66 -0.26 -3.08
N CYS A 110 -3.02 -0.28 -4.24
CA CYS A 110 -3.26 0.63 -5.36
C CYS A 110 -3.82 -0.18 -6.54
N ILE A 111 -5.02 0.15 -6.99
CA ILE A 111 -5.69 -0.51 -8.12
C ILE A 111 -5.88 0.52 -9.24
N LEU A 112 -5.59 0.10 -10.48
CA LEU A 112 -5.89 0.91 -11.66
C LEU A 112 -7.38 1.27 -11.71
N MET A 113 -7.68 2.50 -12.14
CA MET A 113 -9.01 3.09 -11.99
C MET A 113 -10.12 2.26 -12.62
N GLU A 114 -9.87 1.66 -13.79
CA GLU A 114 -10.81 0.84 -14.54
C GLU A 114 -11.14 -0.52 -13.87
N TYR A 115 -10.34 -0.92 -12.87
CA TYR A 115 -10.52 -2.15 -12.08
C TYR A 115 -11.01 -1.87 -10.64
N ARG A 116 -11.22 -0.61 -10.25
CA ARG A 116 -11.74 -0.25 -8.91
C ARG A 116 -13.19 -0.70 -8.73
N ASN A 117 -13.65 -0.69 -7.47
CA ASN A 117 -15.02 -1.07 -7.07
C ASN A 117 -15.40 -2.53 -7.36
N ARG A 118 -14.42 -3.42 -7.55
CA ARG A 118 -14.62 -4.87 -7.77
C ARG A 118 -14.13 -5.75 -6.61
N GLY A 119 -13.85 -5.15 -5.46
CA GLY A 119 -13.29 -5.86 -4.29
C GLY A 119 -11.79 -6.15 -4.34
N PHE A 120 -11.09 -5.80 -5.44
CA PHE A 120 -9.65 -6.05 -5.58
C PHE A 120 -8.78 -5.37 -4.52
N GLY A 121 -9.12 -4.16 -4.08
CA GLY A 121 -8.39 -3.50 -2.98
C GLY A 121 -8.51 -4.27 -1.67
N THR A 122 -9.67 -4.88 -1.38
CA THR A 122 -9.87 -5.76 -0.24
C THR A 122 -9.00 -7.01 -0.33
N ARG A 123 -8.99 -7.67 -1.49
CA ARG A 123 -8.21 -8.89 -1.72
C ARG A 123 -6.71 -8.62 -1.65
N LEU A 124 -6.26 -7.51 -2.22
CA LEU A 124 -4.85 -7.15 -2.18
C LEU A 124 -4.41 -6.81 -0.75
N LEU A 125 -5.24 -6.09 0.04
CA LEU A 125 -4.93 -5.82 1.45
C LEU A 125 -4.88 -7.10 2.30
N GLU A 126 -5.83 -8.01 2.06
CA GLU A 126 -5.90 -9.30 2.74
C GLU A 126 -4.64 -10.14 2.48
N SER A 127 -4.21 -10.24 1.22
CA SER A 127 -2.94 -10.89 0.85
C SER A 127 -1.74 -10.18 1.46
N SER A 128 -1.74 -8.84 1.52
CA SER A 128 -0.69 -8.07 2.20
C SER A 128 -0.58 -8.44 3.68
N PHE A 129 -1.70 -8.50 4.40
CA PHE A 129 -1.69 -8.89 5.81
C PHE A 129 -1.31 -10.35 6.03
N LYS A 130 -1.71 -11.25 5.12
CA LYS A 130 -1.27 -12.65 5.16
C LYS A 130 0.25 -12.71 5.07
N LEU A 131 0.85 -12.03 4.10
CA LEU A 131 2.30 -12.02 3.90
C LEU A 131 3.06 -11.43 5.11
N LEU A 132 2.57 -10.32 5.66
CA LEU A 132 3.17 -9.71 6.86
C LEU A 132 3.12 -10.67 8.05
N ARG A 133 2.00 -11.39 8.23
CA ARG A 133 1.85 -12.40 9.30
C ARG A 133 2.77 -13.60 9.10
N GLU A 134 2.89 -14.09 7.86
CA GLU A 134 3.80 -15.18 7.49
C GLU A 134 5.26 -14.79 7.68
N SER A 135 5.56 -13.49 7.58
CA SER A 135 6.86 -12.89 7.90
C SER A 135 7.06 -12.64 9.41
N ALA A 136 6.24 -13.26 10.26
CA ALA A 136 6.27 -13.20 11.72
C ALA A 136 5.96 -11.82 12.34
N LEU A 137 5.30 -10.92 11.62
CA LEU A 137 4.81 -9.68 12.21
C LEU A 137 3.51 -9.93 12.98
N SER A 138 3.42 -9.36 14.18
CA SER A 138 2.21 -9.35 14.99
C SER A 138 1.33 -8.12 14.73
N ARG A 139 1.91 -7.06 14.17
CA ARG A 139 1.27 -5.77 13.94
C ARG A 139 1.55 -5.28 12.51
N ALA A 140 0.57 -4.62 11.90
CA ALA A 140 0.77 -3.84 10.69
C ALA A 140 0.33 -2.39 10.91
N ILE A 141 1.00 -1.47 10.22
CA ILE A 141 0.68 -0.04 10.23
C ILE A 141 0.46 0.42 8.80
N GLY A 142 -0.58 1.21 8.58
CA GLY A 142 -0.91 1.79 7.28
C GLY A 142 -1.25 3.25 7.45
N ILE A 143 -0.86 4.08 6.49
CA ILE A 143 -1.12 5.52 6.54
C ILE A 143 -1.94 5.92 5.33
N ALA A 144 -2.96 6.73 5.56
CA ALA A 144 -3.82 7.26 4.50
C ALA A 144 -4.31 8.67 4.84
N ARG A 145 -4.73 9.41 3.82
CA ARG A 145 -5.50 10.64 4.03
C ARG A 145 -6.87 10.29 4.60
N GLU A 146 -7.31 11.07 5.59
CA GLU A 146 -8.57 10.84 6.32
C GLU A 146 -9.78 10.61 5.39
N ASN A 147 -9.85 11.39 4.31
CA ASN A 147 -10.96 11.33 3.35
C ASN A 147 -10.74 10.40 2.15
N ALA A 148 -9.60 9.73 2.06
CA ALA A 148 -9.34 8.81 0.95
C ALA A 148 -10.26 7.58 1.04
N PRO A 149 -10.67 6.99 -0.11
CA PRO A 149 -11.51 5.80 -0.12
C PRO A 149 -10.93 4.65 0.72
N VAL A 150 -9.60 4.50 0.71
CA VAL A 150 -8.90 3.48 1.50
C VAL A 150 -9.10 3.67 3.02
N ALA A 151 -9.04 4.90 3.52
CA ALA A 151 -9.23 5.20 4.94
C ALA A 151 -10.69 4.99 5.37
N ARG A 152 -11.64 5.42 4.53
CA ARG A 152 -13.07 5.37 4.87
C ARG A 152 -13.67 3.97 4.78
N PHE A 153 -13.28 3.19 3.77
CA PHE A 153 -13.99 1.95 3.42
C PHE A 153 -13.14 0.68 3.50
N LEU A 154 -11.83 0.78 3.24
CA LEU A 154 -10.99 -0.41 3.11
C LEU A 154 -10.31 -0.76 4.44
N TYR A 155 -9.59 0.18 5.05
CA TYR A 155 -8.82 -0.05 6.27
C TYR A 155 -9.69 -0.34 7.49
N THR A 156 -10.83 0.32 7.58
CA THR A 156 -11.84 0.10 8.63
C THR A 156 -12.48 -1.30 8.55
N LYS A 157 -12.63 -1.86 7.34
CA LYS A 157 -13.22 -3.20 7.13
C LYS A 157 -12.43 -4.33 7.80
N PHE A 158 -11.12 -4.16 7.96
CA PHE A 158 -10.25 -5.12 8.64
C PHE A 158 -10.03 -4.80 10.12
N GLY A 159 -10.83 -3.91 10.70
CA GLY A 159 -10.72 -3.53 12.11
C GLY A 159 -9.53 -2.64 12.43
N GLY A 160 -9.04 -1.85 11.45
CA GLY A 160 -7.92 -0.94 11.66
C GLY A 160 -8.27 0.15 12.67
N ILE A 161 -7.47 0.25 13.73
CA ILE A 161 -7.61 1.30 14.75
C ILE A 161 -7.03 2.59 14.17
N ALA A 162 -7.90 3.55 13.91
CA ALA A 162 -7.57 4.84 13.33
C ALA A 162 -7.14 5.83 14.41
N VAL A 163 -5.96 6.44 14.24
CA VAL A 163 -5.47 7.54 15.08
C VAL A 163 -4.97 8.66 14.17
N PRO A 164 -5.30 9.94 14.45
CA PRO A 164 -4.72 11.06 13.71
C PRO A 164 -3.19 10.99 13.67
N ALA A 165 -2.62 11.24 12.50
CA ALA A 165 -1.18 11.16 12.26
C ALA A 165 -0.65 12.47 11.69
N ASP A 166 0.56 12.83 12.11
CA ASP A 166 1.28 13.99 11.61
C ASP A 166 2.29 13.52 10.55
N PHE A 167 1.86 13.48 9.28
CA PHE A 167 2.63 12.91 8.15
C PHE A 167 3.99 13.58 7.87
N PRO A 168 4.20 14.88 8.10
CA PRO A 168 5.53 15.48 7.99
C PRO A 168 6.59 14.77 8.84
N ARG A 169 6.23 14.19 9.98
CA ARG A 169 7.16 13.41 10.82
C ARG A 169 7.43 12.02 10.29
N LEU A 170 6.48 11.43 9.56
CA LEU A 170 6.57 10.08 8.97
C LEU A 170 7.50 10.06 7.74
N LEU A 171 7.49 11.13 6.94
CA LEU A 171 8.46 11.32 5.86
C LEU A 171 9.88 11.59 6.40
N ALA A 172 9.99 12.27 7.55
CA ALA A 172 11.28 12.53 8.19
C ALA A 172 11.88 11.30 8.91
N ALA A 173 11.04 10.33 9.29
CA ALA A 173 11.44 9.11 10.00
C ALA A 173 11.83 7.95 9.08
N GLN A 174 11.42 7.96 7.81
CA GLN A 174 12.08 7.15 6.79
C GLN A 174 13.37 7.87 6.42
N PRO A 175 14.56 7.27 6.64
CA PRO A 175 15.76 7.89 6.14
C PRO A 175 15.59 7.98 4.63
N LEU A 176 15.51 9.22 4.12
CA LEU A 176 16.04 9.54 2.82
C LEU A 176 17.52 9.17 2.90
N VAL A 177 17.84 7.88 2.75
CA VAL A 177 19.22 7.43 2.66
C VAL A 177 19.74 8.15 1.42
N PRO A 178 20.68 9.10 1.55
CA PRO A 178 21.27 9.70 0.38
C PRO A 178 21.97 8.57 -0.37
N ALA A 179 21.58 8.35 -1.63
CA ALA A 179 22.36 7.54 -2.54
C ALA A 179 23.79 8.08 -2.50
N ARG A 180 24.73 7.25 -2.05
CA ARG A 180 26.16 7.51 -2.20
C ARG A 180 26.59 7.07 -3.59
#